data_AF-A0A6P0T9Z4-F1
#
_entry.id   AF-A0A6P0T9Z4-F1
#
_cell.length_a   1.000
_cell.length_b   1.000
_cell.length_c   1.000
_cell.angle_alpha   90.00
_cell.angle_beta   90.00
_cell.angle_gamma   90.00
#
_symmetry.space_group_name_H-M   'P 1'
#
loop_
_entity.id
_entity.type
_entity.pdbx_description
1 polymer ?
#
loop_
_entity_poly.entity_id
_entity_poly.type
_entity_poly.pdbx_seq_one_letter_code
_entity_poly.pdbx_strand_id
1 'polypeptide(L)'
;MTQLEEMVPGCVTLHEMSQTMDVSLSDLHRAILVLLQNRTDLVVFGAYAVNAYLKPADVRMTADVDIQSTQGRALAEEISQHLHQKFYIATRIREIGDNKAWRIYQRMKSGNRHLVDIRQVETLPTFKTINDIQVLSPVQLMTAKVISAYARQNQPKGFSDLRDLYSLMLTFPELTEQVQVDPNNGKLQDFWQNIQDRGVEPPDSDDDLLY
;
A
#
# COMPACT_ATOMS: atom_id res chain seq x y z
N MET A 1 17.65 34.83 1.02
CA MET A 1 16.20 34.54 0.84
C MET A 1 16.08 33.05 0.67
N THR A 2 15.79 32.35 1.77
CA THR A 2 15.58 30.91 1.79
C THR A 2 14.19 30.66 1.21
N GLN A 3 14.11 29.94 0.09
CA GLN A 3 12.84 29.43 -0.41
C GLN A 3 12.26 28.53 0.68
N LEU A 4 11.13 28.94 1.25
CA LEU A 4 10.26 28.06 2.01
C LEU A 4 9.80 26.99 1.02
N GLU A 5 10.29 25.77 1.17
CA GLU A 5 9.64 24.60 0.58
C GLU A 5 8.18 24.67 1.02
N GLU A 6 7.26 24.87 0.07
CA GLU A 6 5.84 24.74 0.33
C GLU A 6 5.63 23.33 0.89
N MET A 7 5.30 23.24 2.18
CA MET A 7 4.76 22.04 2.76
C MET A 7 3.49 21.72 1.96
N VAL A 8 3.56 20.71 1.10
CA VAL A 8 2.37 20.14 0.46
C VAL A 8 1.40 19.80 1.59
N PRO A 9 0.22 20.45 1.66
CA PRO A 9 -0.77 20.15 2.68
C PRO A 9 -1.08 18.66 2.61
N GLY A 10 -1.03 17.98 3.75
CA GLY A 10 -1.43 16.57 3.84
C GLY A 10 -2.82 16.36 3.24
N CYS A 11 -3.07 15.19 2.63
CA CYS A 11 -4.37 14.89 2.06
C CYS A 11 -5.43 14.82 3.18
N VAL A 12 -6.41 15.74 3.16
CA VAL A 12 -7.52 15.81 4.11
C VAL A 12 -8.78 15.24 3.46
N THR A 13 -9.41 14.28 4.13
CA THR A 13 -10.72 13.76 3.73
C THR A 13 -11.87 14.64 4.25
N LEU A 14 -13.04 14.62 3.58
CA LEU A 14 -14.23 15.32 4.09
C LEU A 14 -14.63 14.83 5.50
N HIS A 15 -14.34 13.57 5.82
CA HIS A 15 -14.52 13.03 7.16
C HIS A 15 -13.58 13.70 8.17
N GLU A 16 -12.32 13.96 7.83
CA GLU A 16 -11.36 14.72 8.63
C GLU A 16 -11.75 16.20 8.82
N MET A 17 -12.53 16.78 7.90
CA MET A 17 -13.10 18.12 8.12
C MET A 17 -14.26 18.11 9.10
N SER A 18 -15.07 17.06 9.09
CA SER A 18 -16.26 16.92 9.96
C SER A 18 -15.93 16.46 11.39
N GLN A 19 -14.75 15.88 11.59
CA GLN A 19 -14.27 15.39 12.88
C GLN A 19 -12.96 16.09 13.20
N THR A 20 -12.89 16.87 14.28
CA THR A 20 -11.61 17.35 14.80
C THR A 20 -10.76 16.14 15.18
N MET A 21 -9.89 15.72 14.25
CA MET A 21 -8.94 14.64 14.46
C MET A 21 -7.64 15.30 14.90
N ASP A 22 -7.17 14.98 16.10
CA ASP A 22 -5.96 15.61 16.65
C ASP A 22 -4.70 15.31 15.83
N VAL A 23 -4.75 14.27 14.97
CA VAL A 23 -3.66 13.87 14.08
C VAL A 23 -4.21 13.42 12.72
N SER A 24 -3.70 14.01 11.65
CA SER A 24 -4.09 13.68 10.27
C SER A 24 -3.59 12.30 9.87
N LEU A 25 -4.25 11.65 8.91
CA LEU A 25 -3.74 10.39 8.36
C LEU A 25 -2.36 10.56 7.73
N SER A 26 -2.12 11.70 7.08
CA SER A 26 -0.85 12.00 6.42
C SER A 26 0.33 12.09 7.41
N ASP A 27 0.11 12.65 8.60
CA ASP A 27 1.15 12.74 9.65
C ASP A 27 1.47 11.36 10.22
N LEU A 28 0.45 10.51 10.40
CA LEU A 28 0.62 9.13 10.84
C LEU A 28 1.42 8.34 9.81
N HIS A 29 1.06 8.42 8.53
CA HIS A 29 1.80 7.77 7.45
C HIS A 29 3.23 8.27 7.36
N ARG A 30 3.47 9.58 7.45
CA ARG A 30 4.82 10.16 7.46
C ARG A 30 5.66 9.61 8.61
N ALA A 31 5.11 9.56 9.81
CA ALA A 31 5.82 9.02 10.97
C ALA A 31 6.16 7.53 10.79
N ILE A 32 5.22 6.74 10.26
CA ILE A 32 5.45 5.33 9.94
C ILE A 32 6.60 5.24 8.93
N LEU A 33 6.52 5.92 7.79
CA LEU A 33 7.55 5.83 6.74
C LEU A 33 8.94 6.22 7.24
N VAL A 34 9.05 7.29 8.04
CA VAL A 34 10.33 7.70 8.64
C VAL A 34 10.90 6.59 9.54
N LEU A 35 10.06 5.90 10.32
CA LEU A 35 10.48 4.74 11.12
C LEU A 35 10.96 3.56 10.26
N LEU A 36 10.42 3.40 9.04
CA LEU A 36 10.79 2.31 8.14
C LEU A 36 12.10 2.55 7.38
N GLN A 37 12.64 3.77 7.38
CA GLN A 37 13.87 4.09 6.65
C GLN A 37 15.09 3.32 7.19
N ASN A 38 15.99 2.94 6.29
CA ASN A 38 17.25 2.23 6.55
C ASN A 38 17.10 0.83 7.18
N ARG A 39 15.88 0.29 7.21
CA ARG A 39 15.63 -1.06 7.72
C ARG A 39 15.92 -2.12 6.67
N THR A 40 16.36 -3.28 7.14
CA THR A 40 16.73 -4.43 6.30
C THR A 40 15.89 -5.67 6.58
N ASP A 41 14.94 -5.58 7.51
CA ASP A 41 14.12 -6.68 8.02
C ASP A 41 12.66 -6.61 7.54
N LEU A 42 12.35 -5.67 6.64
CA LEU A 42 11.00 -5.42 6.14
C LEU A 42 10.97 -4.90 4.71
N VAL A 43 9.82 -5.02 4.06
CA VAL A 43 9.51 -4.41 2.77
C VAL A 43 8.08 -3.87 2.76
N VAL A 44 7.88 -2.68 2.21
CA VAL A 44 6.55 -2.08 2.00
C VAL A 44 5.91 -2.68 0.74
N PHE A 45 4.65 -3.09 0.84
CA PHE A 45 3.86 -3.60 -0.29
C PHE A 45 2.50 -2.89 -0.39
N GLY A 46 1.57 -3.45 -1.16
CA GLY A 46 0.20 -2.94 -1.23
C GLY A 46 0.08 -1.61 -1.99
N ALA A 47 -0.96 -0.83 -1.66
CA ALA A 47 -1.27 0.41 -2.38
C ALA A 47 -0.18 1.49 -2.21
N TYR A 48 0.41 1.57 -1.01
CA TYR A 48 1.47 2.54 -0.73
C TYR A 48 2.73 2.26 -1.57
N ALA A 49 3.10 0.98 -1.71
CA ALA A 49 4.21 0.57 -2.57
C ALA A 49 3.93 0.83 -4.05
N VAL A 50 2.69 0.64 -4.52
CA VAL A 50 2.29 1.00 -5.89
C VAL A 50 2.53 2.48 -6.13
N ASN A 51 2.04 3.35 -5.23
CA ASN A 51 2.20 4.80 -5.34
C ASN A 51 3.68 5.23 -5.44
N ALA A 52 4.61 4.49 -4.83
CA ALA A 52 6.04 4.79 -4.88
C ALA A 52 6.64 4.68 -6.30
N TYR A 53 5.96 3.99 -7.22
CA TYR A 53 6.39 3.83 -8.61
C TYR A 53 5.62 4.68 -9.61
N LEU A 54 4.47 5.24 -9.22
CA LEU A 54 3.62 6.02 -10.12
C LEU A 54 4.03 7.50 -10.13
N LYS A 55 3.65 8.21 -11.19
CA LYS A 55 3.79 9.66 -11.24
C LYS A 55 2.85 10.31 -10.21
N PRO A 56 3.18 11.51 -9.69
CA PRO A 56 2.34 12.18 -8.69
C PRO A 56 0.87 12.39 -9.10
N ALA A 57 0.56 12.52 -10.39
CA ALA A 57 -0.82 12.67 -10.87
C ALA A 57 -1.63 11.35 -10.82
N ASP A 58 -0.95 10.20 -10.82
CA ASP A 58 -1.57 8.88 -10.97
C ASP A 58 -1.72 8.15 -9.63
N VAL A 59 -1.03 8.63 -8.58
CA VAL A 59 -1.13 8.07 -7.22
C VAL A 59 -2.55 8.20 -6.67
N ARG A 60 -2.93 7.27 -5.81
CA ARG A 60 -4.21 7.35 -5.09
C ARG A 60 -4.01 7.39 -3.59
N MET A 61 -4.95 8.01 -2.89
CA MET A 61 -5.00 7.93 -1.44
C MET A 61 -5.18 6.47 -1.00
N THR A 62 -4.49 6.09 0.08
CA THR A 62 -4.66 4.82 0.78
C THR A 62 -4.90 5.11 2.26
N ALA A 63 -5.61 4.21 2.95
CA ALA A 63 -5.94 4.37 4.36
C ALA A 63 -4.82 3.84 5.28
N ASP A 64 -4.06 2.87 4.79
CA ASP A 64 -3.12 2.06 5.55
C ASP A 64 -1.79 1.85 4.81
N VAL A 65 -0.78 1.44 5.58
CA VAL A 65 0.54 1.01 5.10
C VAL A 65 0.65 -0.51 5.26
N ASP A 66 0.94 -1.20 4.17
CA ASP A 66 1.11 -2.66 4.11
C ASP A 66 2.61 -3.01 4.18
N ILE A 67 3.01 -3.89 5.09
CA ILE A 67 4.40 -4.28 5.34
C ILE A 67 4.56 -5.80 5.42
N GLN A 68 5.57 -6.37 4.76
CA GLN A 68 6.06 -7.72 5.02
C GLN A 68 7.34 -7.60 5.86
N SER A 69 7.47 -8.40 6.91
CA SER A 69 8.64 -8.35 7.80
C SER A 69 9.06 -9.73 8.27
N THR A 70 10.37 -9.89 8.44
CA THR A 70 10.96 -11.06 9.10
C THR A 70 10.80 -11.02 10.62
N GLN A 71 10.39 -9.88 11.18
CA GLN A 71 10.24 -9.63 12.62
C GLN A 71 8.86 -9.01 12.93
N GLY A 72 7.79 -9.55 12.36
CA GLY A 72 6.50 -8.86 12.27
C GLY A 72 5.85 -8.50 13.61
N ARG A 73 5.95 -9.36 14.64
CA ARG A 73 5.42 -9.03 15.99
C ARG A 73 6.18 -7.87 16.62
N ALA A 74 7.51 -7.93 16.61
CA ALA A 74 8.36 -6.90 17.19
C ALA A 74 8.17 -5.56 16.46
N LEU A 75 8.08 -5.59 15.13
CA LEU A 75 7.79 -4.41 14.32
C LEU A 75 6.41 -3.81 14.66
N ALA A 76 5.39 -4.65 14.91
CA ALA A 76 4.07 -4.16 15.28
C ALA A 76 4.08 -3.40 16.62
N GLU A 77 4.82 -3.92 17.60
CA GLU A 77 5.00 -3.28 18.91
C GLU A 77 5.80 -1.98 18.79
N GLU A 78 6.87 -1.98 17.98
CA GLU A 78 7.71 -0.80 17.74
C GLU A 78 6.93 0.33 17.05
N ILE A 79 6.17 0.04 15.99
CA ILE A 79 5.31 1.03 15.32
C ILE A 79 4.27 1.58 16.30
N SER A 80 3.63 0.70 17.07
CA SER A 80 2.64 1.10 18.06
C SER A 80 3.24 2.04 19.11
N GLN A 81 4.43 1.72 19.63
CA GLN A 81 5.14 2.55 20.59
C GLN A 81 5.59 3.88 19.98
N HIS A 82 6.13 3.87 18.76
CA HIS A 82 6.55 5.08 18.06
C HIS A 82 5.39 6.06 17.87
N LEU A 83 4.24 5.57 17.40
CA LEU A 83 3.04 6.37 17.23
C LEU A 83 2.49 6.91 18.56
N HIS A 84 2.52 6.10 19.62
CA HIS A 84 2.13 6.54 20.94
C HIS A 84 3.04 7.65 21.47
N GLN A 85 4.35 7.51 21.35
CA GLN A 85 5.31 8.50 21.84
C GLN A 85 5.23 9.82 21.06
N LYS A 86 5.06 9.74 19.74
CA LYS A 86 5.07 10.93 18.87
C LYS A 86 3.78 11.74 18.92
N PHE A 87 2.65 11.05 19.07
CA PHE A 87 1.33 11.66 18.90
C PHE A 87 0.41 11.50 20.11
N TYR A 88 0.84 10.80 21.16
CA TYR A 88 0.05 10.50 22.35
C TYR A 88 -1.27 9.78 22.04
N ILE A 89 -1.35 9.05 20.93
CA ILE A 89 -2.53 8.28 20.54
C ILE A 89 -2.54 6.90 21.19
N ALA A 90 -3.75 6.38 21.42
CA ALA A 90 -3.94 5.00 21.84
C ALA A 90 -4.04 4.08 20.61
N THR A 91 -3.20 3.06 20.56
CA THR A 91 -3.20 2.05 19.51
C THR A 91 -3.67 0.69 20.03
N ARG A 92 -4.11 -0.18 19.12
CA ARG A 92 -4.41 -1.59 19.38
C ARG A 92 -3.78 -2.45 18.30
N ILE A 93 -3.01 -3.44 18.71
CA ILE A 93 -2.50 -4.50 17.84
C ILE A 93 -3.50 -5.65 17.86
N ARG A 94 -3.91 -6.12 16.68
CA ARG A 94 -4.73 -7.32 16.50
C ARG A 94 -3.94 -8.35 15.70
N GLU A 95 -3.82 -9.55 16.24
CA GLU A 95 -3.25 -10.69 15.54
C GLU A 95 -4.26 -11.33 14.57
N ILE A 96 -3.76 -11.80 13.43
CA ILE A 96 -4.54 -12.42 12.35
C ILE A 96 -3.82 -13.69 11.88
N GLY A 97 -4.55 -14.80 11.78
CA GLY A 97 -4.08 -16.04 11.15
C GLY A 97 -2.90 -16.70 11.87
N ASP A 98 -3.09 -17.07 13.15
CA ASP A 98 -2.13 -17.82 13.98
C ASP A 98 -0.70 -17.24 13.95
N ASN A 99 -0.53 -16.01 14.44
CA ASN A 99 0.75 -15.28 14.47
C ASN A 99 1.42 -15.02 13.11
N LYS A 100 0.68 -15.05 12.00
CA LYS A 100 1.24 -14.75 10.67
C LYS A 100 1.05 -13.30 10.23
N ALA A 101 0.17 -12.55 10.90
CA ALA A 101 -0.03 -11.14 10.60
C ALA A 101 -0.53 -10.35 11.80
N TRP A 102 -0.24 -9.05 11.78
CA TRP A 102 -0.68 -8.08 12.78
C TRP A 102 -1.28 -6.86 12.09
N ARG A 103 -2.38 -6.36 12.65
CA ARG A 103 -3.02 -5.13 12.23
C ARG A 103 -2.99 -4.12 13.35
N ILE A 104 -2.52 -2.91 13.03
CA ILE A 104 -2.45 -1.79 13.98
C ILE A 104 -3.62 -0.86 13.71
N TYR A 105 -4.36 -0.56 14.78
CA TYR A 105 -5.46 0.40 14.78
C TYR A 105 -5.15 1.57 15.70
N GLN A 106 -5.54 2.79 15.32
CA GLN A 106 -5.80 3.87 16.27
C GLN A 106 -7.18 3.66 16.90
N ARG A 107 -7.27 3.75 18.22
CA ARG A 107 -8.55 3.72 18.94
C ARG A 107 -9.14 5.13 18.97
N MET A 108 -10.34 5.29 18.44
CA MET A 108 -11.09 6.55 18.52
C MET A 108 -12.51 6.31 19.05
N LYS A 109 -13.18 7.36 19.52
CA LYS A 109 -14.57 7.28 20.02
C LYS A 109 -15.56 6.87 18.92
N SER A 110 -15.34 7.32 17.69
CA SER A 110 -16.20 7.06 16.51
C SER A 110 -15.94 5.71 15.84
N GLY A 111 -14.96 4.94 16.30
CA GLY A 111 -14.52 3.69 15.69
C GLY A 111 -13.00 3.60 15.60
N ASN A 112 -12.48 2.43 15.24
CA ASN A 112 -11.05 2.26 15.08
C ASN A 112 -10.62 2.69 13.68
N ARG A 113 -9.57 3.52 13.57
CA ARG A 113 -8.91 3.80 12.29
C ARG A 113 -7.83 2.75 12.04
N HIS A 114 -7.86 2.09 10.90
CA HIS A 114 -6.82 1.13 10.49
C HIS A 114 -5.60 1.91 9.99
N LEU A 115 -4.39 1.55 10.47
CA LEU A 115 -3.15 2.26 10.15
C LEU A 115 -2.15 1.41 9.38
N VAL A 116 -1.89 0.18 9.83
CA VAL A 116 -0.83 -0.67 9.29
C VAL A 116 -1.26 -2.13 9.29
N ASP A 117 -0.94 -2.85 8.23
CA ASP A 117 -0.95 -4.31 8.16
C ASP A 117 0.48 -4.83 8.04
N ILE A 118 0.84 -5.79 8.89
CA ILE A 118 2.15 -6.44 8.91
C ILE A 118 1.96 -7.93 8.67
N ARG A 119 2.66 -8.49 7.70
CA ARG A 119 2.68 -9.93 7.42
C ARG A 119 4.05 -10.49 7.74
N GLN A 120 4.08 -11.56 8.54
CA GLN A 120 5.30 -12.32 8.80
C GLN A 120 5.74 -13.03 7.52
N VAL A 121 7.03 -12.92 7.19
CA VAL A 121 7.68 -13.73 6.15
C VAL A 121 8.97 -14.31 6.70
N GLU A 122 9.42 -15.45 6.17
CA GLU A 122 10.70 -16.03 6.56
C GLU A 122 11.87 -15.32 5.88
N THR A 123 11.68 -14.95 4.61
CA THR A 123 12.64 -14.21 3.79
C THR A 123 11.93 -13.05 3.11
N LEU A 124 12.63 -11.92 2.97
CA LEU A 124 12.07 -10.79 2.25
C LEU A 124 12.00 -11.10 0.75
N PRO A 125 10.87 -10.85 0.09
CA PRO A 125 10.77 -10.97 -1.37
C PRO A 125 11.62 -9.90 -2.05
N THR A 126 11.85 -10.05 -3.35
CA THR A 126 12.61 -9.08 -4.15
C THR A 126 12.03 -7.67 -4.03
N PHE A 127 12.90 -6.71 -3.70
CA PHE A 127 12.55 -5.31 -3.48
C PHE A 127 13.48 -4.35 -4.24
N LYS A 128 13.09 -3.08 -4.30
CA LYS A 128 13.95 -1.94 -4.63
C LYS A 128 14.02 -0.99 -3.43
N THR A 129 15.09 -0.23 -3.31
CA THR A 129 15.18 0.84 -2.30
C THR A 129 14.74 2.16 -2.91
N ILE A 130 13.77 2.82 -2.28
CA ILE A 130 13.26 4.15 -2.66
C ILE A 130 13.20 4.99 -1.39
N ASN A 131 13.88 6.14 -1.37
CA ASN A 131 13.96 7.03 -0.19
C ASN A 131 14.38 6.28 1.09
N ASP A 132 15.38 5.39 0.96
CA ASP A 132 15.90 4.52 2.02
C ASP A 132 14.89 3.51 2.60
N ILE A 133 13.76 3.31 1.92
CA ILE A 133 12.75 2.30 2.29
C ILE A 133 12.81 1.16 1.28
N GLN A 134 12.81 -0.08 1.78
CA GLN A 134 12.66 -1.25 0.92
C GLN A 134 11.19 -1.36 0.47
N VAL A 135 10.96 -1.28 -0.83
CA VAL A 135 9.64 -1.34 -1.48
C VAL A 135 9.61 -2.54 -2.41
N LEU A 136 8.53 -3.33 -2.34
CA LEU A 136 8.37 -4.55 -3.13
C LEU A 136 8.61 -4.27 -4.62
N SER A 137 9.33 -5.15 -5.32
CA SER A 137 9.67 -4.89 -6.73
C SER A 137 8.42 -4.81 -7.61
N PRO A 138 8.45 -4.12 -8.76
CA PRO A 138 7.28 -3.98 -9.62
C PRO A 138 6.66 -5.32 -10.04
N VAL A 139 7.49 -6.32 -10.40
CA VAL A 139 7.02 -7.67 -10.75
C VAL A 139 6.30 -8.32 -9.58
N GLN A 140 6.89 -8.26 -8.38
CA GLN A 140 6.29 -8.83 -7.17
C GLN A 140 4.99 -8.11 -6.77
N LEU A 141 4.91 -6.78 -6.95
CA LEU A 141 3.68 -6.03 -6.75
C LEU A 141 2.60 -6.42 -7.74
N MET A 142 2.91 -6.54 -9.03
CA MET A 142 1.97 -7.00 -10.04
C MET A 142 1.47 -8.41 -9.71
N THR A 143 2.36 -9.36 -9.40
CA THR A 143 1.96 -10.71 -8.93
C THR A 143 1.01 -10.64 -7.73
N ALA A 144 1.34 -9.84 -6.72
CA ALA A 144 0.50 -9.69 -5.53
C ALA A 144 -0.87 -9.08 -5.84
N LYS A 145 -0.94 -8.17 -6.82
CA LYS A 145 -2.19 -7.55 -7.28
C LYS A 145 -3.05 -8.49 -8.11
N VAL A 146 -2.47 -9.30 -8.99
CA VAL A 146 -3.18 -10.35 -9.73
C VAL A 146 -3.83 -11.35 -8.76
N ILE A 147 -3.04 -11.89 -7.82
CA ILE A 147 -3.54 -12.83 -6.80
C ILE A 147 -4.66 -12.21 -5.97
N SER A 148 -4.46 -10.96 -5.56
CA SER A 148 -5.43 -10.20 -4.77
C SER A 148 -6.73 -9.93 -5.49
N ALA A 149 -6.65 -9.47 -6.74
CA ALA A 149 -7.81 -9.19 -7.59
C ALA A 149 -8.61 -10.47 -7.85
N TYR A 150 -7.91 -11.58 -8.15
CA TYR A 150 -8.52 -12.90 -8.30
C TYR A 150 -9.24 -13.37 -7.02
N ALA A 151 -8.59 -13.25 -5.85
CA ALA A 151 -9.19 -13.68 -4.59
C ALA A 151 -10.38 -12.80 -4.16
N ARG A 152 -10.43 -11.55 -4.63
CA ARG A 152 -11.44 -10.55 -4.27
C ARG A 152 -12.37 -10.21 -5.43
N GLN A 153 -12.53 -11.15 -6.37
CA GLN A 153 -13.48 -11.02 -7.47
C GLN A 153 -14.87 -10.65 -6.94
N ASN A 154 -15.53 -9.72 -7.65
CA ASN A 154 -16.85 -9.19 -7.30
C ASN A 154 -16.92 -8.41 -5.97
N GLN A 155 -15.79 -8.04 -5.38
CA GLN A 155 -15.72 -7.17 -4.21
C GLN A 155 -15.14 -5.80 -4.59
N PRO A 156 -15.58 -4.69 -3.96
CA PRO A 156 -15.05 -3.36 -4.22
C PRO A 156 -13.51 -3.28 -4.19
N LYS A 157 -12.89 -4.02 -3.27
CA LYS A 157 -11.43 -4.06 -3.14
C LYS A 157 -10.74 -4.70 -4.35
N GLY A 158 -11.38 -5.66 -5.03
CA GLY A 158 -10.83 -6.27 -6.23
C GLY A 158 -10.66 -5.26 -7.38
N PHE A 159 -11.57 -4.29 -7.51
CA PHE A 159 -11.42 -3.21 -8.49
C PHE A 159 -10.26 -2.27 -8.15
N SER A 160 -9.99 -2.03 -6.86
CA SER A 160 -8.80 -1.27 -6.45
C SER A 160 -7.51 -2.01 -6.77
N ASP A 161 -7.48 -3.34 -6.60
CA ASP A 161 -6.31 -4.14 -7.00
C ASP A 161 -6.11 -4.14 -8.52
N LEU A 162 -7.20 -4.19 -9.30
CA LEU A 162 -7.13 -4.06 -10.76
C LEU A 162 -6.61 -2.69 -11.20
N ARG A 163 -7.09 -1.59 -10.59
CA ARG A 163 -6.58 -0.25 -10.88
C ARG A 163 -5.07 -0.18 -10.63
N ASP A 164 -4.62 -0.67 -9.47
CA ASP A 164 -3.20 -0.67 -9.11
C ASP A 164 -2.38 -1.51 -10.09
N LEU A 165 -2.89 -2.69 -10.47
CA LEU A 165 -2.27 -3.58 -11.47
C LEU A 165 -2.13 -2.89 -12.83
N TYR A 166 -3.21 -2.32 -13.36
CA TYR A 166 -3.20 -1.62 -14.63
C TYR A 166 -2.25 -0.42 -14.63
N SER A 167 -2.21 0.32 -13.53
CA SER A 167 -1.27 1.44 -13.37
C SER A 167 0.18 0.96 -13.42
N LEU A 168 0.49 -0.19 -12.80
CA LEU A 168 1.82 -0.80 -12.87
C LEU A 168 2.14 -1.34 -14.28
N MET A 169 1.18 -1.96 -14.97
CA MET A 169 1.35 -2.44 -16.34
C MET A 169 1.63 -1.30 -17.32
N LEU A 170 0.94 -0.16 -17.17
CA LEU A 170 1.21 1.05 -17.95
C LEU A 170 2.57 1.68 -17.63
N THR A 171 3.00 1.60 -16.37
CA THR A 171 4.28 2.17 -15.92
C THR A 171 5.48 1.30 -16.32
N PHE A 172 5.31 -0.03 -16.31
CA PHE A 172 6.35 -1.02 -16.60
C PHE A 172 5.86 -2.10 -17.58
N PRO A 173 5.50 -1.73 -18.83
CA PRO A 173 4.94 -2.67 -19.79
C PRO A 173 5.88 -3.87 -20.03
N GLU A 174 7.19 -3.64 -20.08
CA GLU A 174 8.22 -4.65 -20.29
C GLU A 174 8.35 -5.67 -19.14
N LEU A 175 7.83 -5.34 -17.96
CA LEU A 175 7.87 -6.24 -16.79
C LEU A 175 6.64 -7.13 -16.69
N THR A 176 5.60 -6.86 -17.48
CA THR A 176 4.33 -7.60 -17.44
C THR A 176 4.52 -9.08 -17.76
N GLU A 177 5.37 -9.41 -18.74
CA GLU A 177 5.66 -10.79 -19.14
C GLU A 177 6.44 -11.58 -18.07
N GLN A 178 7.06 -10.89 -17.13
CA GLN A 178 7.82 -11.52 -16.04
C GLN A 178 6.93 -11.91 -14.84
N VAL A 179 5.67 -11.48 -14.85
CA VAL A 179 4.70 -11.79 -13.79
C VAL A 179 4.30 -13.25 -13.90
N GLN A 180 4.72 -14.04 -12.91
CA GLN A 180 4.34 -15.44 -12.76
C GLN A 180 3.31 -15.59 -11.65
N VAL A 181 2.25 -16.33 -11.93
CA VAL A 181 1.24 -16.78 -10.96
C VAL A 181 1.36 -18.29 -10.76
N ASP A 182 0.74 -18.83 -9.70
CA ASP A 182 0.88 -20.25 -9.35
C ASP A 182 0.57 -21.17 -10.55
N PRO A 183 1.56 -21.96 -11.03
CA PRO A 183 1.40 -22.81 -12.19
C PRO A 183 0.36 -23.93 -11.99
N ASN A 184 0.00 -24.23 -10.75
CA ASN A 184 -0.95 -25.29 -10.42
C ASN A 184 -2.39 -24.77 -10.28
N ASN A 185 -2.60 -23.45 -10.37
CA ASN A 185 -3.91 -22.83 -10.25
C ASN A 185 -4.40 -22.35 -11.62
N GLY A 186 -4.97 -23.26 -12.40
CA GLY A 186 -5.46 -22.97 -13.75
C GLY A 186 -6.43 -21.78 -13.81
N LYS A 187 -7.31 -21.63 -12.81
CA LYS A 187 -8.24 -20.49 -12.76
C LYS A 187 -7.54 -19.13 -12.55
N LEU A 188 -6.46 -19.12 -11.78
CA LEU A 188 -5.66 -17.91 -11.60
C LEU A 188 -4.84 -17.60 -12.85
N GLN A 189 -4.35 -18.61 -13.57
CA GLN A 189 -3.72 -18.42 -14.87
C GLN A 189 -4.70 -17.87 -15.89
N ASP A 190 -5.87 -18.49 -16.03
CA ASP A 190 -6.91 -18.01 -16.94
C ASP A 190 -7.28 -16.56 -16.61
N PHE A 191 -7.43 -16.23 -15.34
CA PHE A 191 -7.70 -14.85 -14.90
C PHE A 191 -6.58 -13.89 -15.31
N TRP A 192 -5.32 -14.28 -15.12
CA TRP A 192 -4.18 -13.45 -15.51
C TRP A 192 -4.09 -13.27 -17.03
N GLN A 193 -4.23 -14.35 -17.79
CA GLN A 193 -4.23 -14.31 -19.25
C GLN A 193 -5.34 -13.40 -19.79
N ASN A 194 -6.55 -13.50 -19.24
CA ASN A 194 -7.66 -12.62 -19.60
C ASN A 194 -7.37 -11.13 -19.33
N ILE A 195 -6.57 -10.81 -18.32
CA ILE A 195 -6.13 -9.44 -18.07
C ILE A 195 -5.12 -8.99 -19.13
N GLN A 196 -4.14 -9.84 -19.45
CA GLN A 196 -3.13 -9.54 -20.46
C GLN A 196 -3.76 -9.33 -21.84
N ASP A 197 -4.71 -10.18 -22.21
CA ASP A 197 -5.39 -10.15 -23.51
C ASP A 197 -6.25 -8.90 -23.73
N ARG A 198 -6.77 -8.28 -22.66
CA ARG A 198 -7.55 -7.05 -22.76
C ARG A 198 -6.72 -5.87 -23.23
N GLY A 199 -5.42 -5.87 -22.94
CA GLY A 199 -4.59 -4.68 -23.04
C GLY A 199 -5.02 -3.59 -22.04
N VAL A 200 -4.13 -2.65 -21.79
CA VAL A 200 -4.44 -1.43 -21.03
C VAL A 200 -3.85 -0.28 -21.82
N GLU A 201 -4.66 0.74 -22.08
CA GLU A 201 -4.27 1.96 -22.77
C GLU A 201 -4.22 3.13 -21.76
N PRO A 202 -3.30 4.09 -21.93
CA PRO A 202 -3.32 5.32 -21.15
C PRO A 202 -4.59 6.13 -21.47
N PRO A 203 -5.09 6.95 -20.54
CA PRO A 203 -6.21 7.84 -20.80
C PRO A 203 -5.86 8.84 -21.93
N ASP A 204 -6.84 9.15 -22.77
CA ASP A 204 -6.71 10.17 -23.82
C ASP A 204 -6.87 11.56 -23.18
N SER A 205 -5.98 12.51 -23.50
CA SER A 205 -5.79 13.70 -22.64
C SER A 205 -6.92 14.75 -22.69
N ASP A 206 -7.85 14.64 -23.64
CA ASP A 206 -8.70 15.76 -24.05
C ASP A 206 -10.23 15.52 -23.94
N ASP A 207 -10.69 14.32 -23.56
CA ASP A 207 -12.13 13.96 -23.59
C ASP A 207 -12.82 13.89 -22.20
N ASP A 208 -12.11 14.16 -21.11
CA ASP A 208 -12.54 13.81 -19.74
C ASP A 208 -13.62 14.70 -19.09
N LEU A 209 -14.11 15.75 -19.76
CA LEU A 209 -15.06 16.72 -19.17
C LEU A 209 -16.40 16.85 -19.92
N LEU A 210 -16.70 15.93 -20.83
CA LEU A 210 -17.93 15.95 -21.63
C LEU A 210 -18.99 14.96 -21.09
N TYR A 211 -19.37 15.09 -19.82
CA TYR A 211 -20.51 14.37 -19.24
C TYR A 211 -21.38 15.26 -18.35
#